data_AF-A0A0D6ZE13-F1
#
_entry.id   AF-A0A0D6ZE13-F1
#
_cell.length_a   1.000
_cell.length_b   1.000
_cell.length_c   1.000
_cell.angle_alpha   90.00
_cell.angle_beta   90.00
_cell.angle_gamma   90.00
#
_symmetry.space_group_name_H-M   'P 1'
#
loop_
_entity.id
_entity.type
_entity.pdbx_description
1 polymer ?
#
loop_
_entity_poly.entity_id
_entity_poly.type
_entity_poly.pdbx_seq_one_letter_code
_entity_poly.pdbx_strand_id
1 'polypeptide(L)' 'MDNWLFVFIITFIGSFVLVYGIGSIIGGENIEFIYLFLFIVQFSFTTTILFQILHRLKQVEKKDYHKE' A
#
# COMPACT_ATOMS: atom_id res chain seq x y z
N MET A 1 -15.99 -7.14 4.80
CA MET A 1 -15.52 -6.18 3.76
C MET A 1 -14.53 -5.22 4.43
N ASP A 2 -13.59 -5.75 5.22
CA ASP A 2 -13.10 -4.97 6.38
C ASP A 2 -11.57 -4.80 6.42
N ASN A 3 -10.82 -5.51 5.56
CA ASN A 3 -9.36 -5.49 5.60
C ASN A 3 -8.71 -4.44 4.68
N TRP A 4 -9.47 -3.73 3.83
CA TRP A 4 -8.86 -2.81 2.88
C TRP A 4 -8.25 -1.58 3.56
N LEU A 5 -8.98 -1.01 4.53
CA LEU A 5 -8.52 0.11 5.33
C LEU A 5 -7.31 -0.31 6.20
N PHE A 6 -7.31 -1.55 6.70
CA PHE A 6 -6.18 -2.14 7.43
C PHE A 6 -4.94 -2.32 6.56
N VAL A 7 -5.09 -2.85 5.33
CA VAL A 7 -3.99 -2.98 4.35
C VAL A 7 -3.44 -1.61 3.99
N PHE A 8 -4.30 -0.61 3.77
CA PHE A 8 -3.87 0.76 3.51
C PHE A 8 -3.07 1.34 4.68
N ILE A 9 -3.59 1.24 5.91
CA ILE A 9 -2.92 1.77 7.11
C ILE A 9 -1.55 1.10 7.32
N ILE A 10 -1.45 -0.22 7.23
CA ILE A 10 -0.16 -0.93 7.40
C ILE A 10 0.82 -0.55 6.30
N THR A 11 0.37 -0.46 5.06
CA THR A 11 1.24 -0.12 3.94
C THR A 11 1.73 1.32 4.05
N PHE A 12 0.85 2.23 4.47
CA PHE A 12 1.19 3.63 4.71
C PHE A 12 2.21 3.77 5.85
N ILE A 13 1.96 3.14 7.00
CA ILE A 13 2.87 3.17 8.16
C ILE A 13 4.23 2.54 7.80
N GLY A 14 4.22 1.35 7.17
CA GLY A 14 5.45 0.66 6.78
C GLY A 14 6.29 1.48 5.81
N SER A 15 5.65 2.13 4.84
CA SER A 15 6.33 2.99 3.88
C SER A 15 6.85 4.27 4.53
N PHE A 16 6.09 4.86 5.47
CA PHE A 16 6.51 6.04 6.23
C PHE A 16 7.75 5.75 7.10
N VAL A 17 7.76 4.61 7.80
CA VAL A 17 8.92 4.17 8.60
C VAL A 17 10.15 3.94 7.72
N LEU A 18 9.98 3.29 6.55
CA LEU A 18 11.07 3.08 5.61
C LEU A 18 11.69 4.39 5.15
N VAL A 19 10.88 5.38 4.82
CA VAL A 19 11.39 6.65 4.31
C VAL A 19 11.95 7.55 5.38
N TYR A 20 11.39 7.55 6.58
CA TYR A 20 12.01 8.27 7.69
C TYR A 20 13.33 7.62 8.10
N GLY A 21 13.40 6.28 8.10
CA GLY A 21 14.63 5.53 8.35
C GLY A 21 15.70 5.84 7.30
N ILE A 22 15.38 5.68 6.02
CA ILE A 22 16.27 5.98 4.90
C ILE A 22 16.65 7.48 4.88
N GLY A 23 15.69 8.37 5.12
CA GLY A 23 15.89 9.82 5.18
C GLY A 23 16.81 10.29 6.28
N SER A 24 16.71 9.67 7.45
CA SER A 24 17.61 9.95 8.58
C SER A 24 19.06 9.55 8.29
N ILE A 25 19.26 8.51 7.47
CA ILE A 25 20.59 8.04 7.07
C ILE A 25 21.18 8.94 5.98
N ILE A 26 20.34 9.46 5.07
CA ILE A 26 20.80 10.21 3.89
C ILE A 26 21.03 11.71 4.21
N GLY A 27 20.51 12.24 5.32
CA GLY A 27 20.65 13.66 5.69
C GLY A 27 19.66 14.54 4.92
N GLY A 28 18.41 14.54 5.36
CA GLY A 28 17.27 15.09 4.62
C GLY A 28 17.03 16.59 4.79
N GLU A 29 17.68 17.41 3.97
CA GLU A 29 17.27 18.80 3.67
C GLU A 29 17.18 19.07 2.16
N ASN A 30 16.82 18.06 1.36
CA ASN A 30 16.75 18.17 -0.10
C ASN A 30 15.35 17.89 -0.65
N ILE A 31 15.02 18.57 -1.75
CA ILE A 31 13.74 18.48 -2.49
C ILE A 31 13.39 17.03 -2.91
N GLU A 32 14.41 16.17 -3.01
CA GLU A 32 14.30 14.72 -3.22
C GLU A 32 13.41 14.03 -2.18
N PHE A 33 13.36 14.55 -0.95
CA PHE A 33 12.51 14.02 0.11
C PHE A 33 11.01 14.21 -0.18
N ILE A 34 10.65 15.32 -0.83
CA ILE A 34 9.26 15.58 -1.26
C ILE A 34 8.86 14.60 -2.35
N TYR A 35 9.74 14.34 -3.32
CA TYR A 35 9.48 13.35 -4.37
C TYR A 35 9.34 11.93 -3.80
N LEU A 36 10.19 11.56 -2.84
CA LEU A 36 10.12 10.27 -2.16
C LEU A 36 8.82 10.12 -1.35
N PHE A 37 8.39 11.17 -0.66
CA PHE A 37 7.11 11.20 0.06
C PHE A 37 5.92 11.02 -0.90
N LEU A 38 5.89 11.76 -2.01
CA LEU A 38 4.83 11.62 -3.01
C LEU A 38 4.81 10.21 -3.61
N PHE A 39 5.98 9.61 -3.85
CA PHE A 39 6.09 8.23 -4.33
C PHE A 39 5.47 7.23 -3.35
N ILE A 40 5.74 7.34 -2.05
CA ILE A 40 5.14 6.48 -1.01
C ILE A 40 3.62 6.57 -1.03
N VAL A 41 3.07 7.79 -1.08
CA VAL A 41 1.63 8.00 -1.01
C VAL A 41 0.97 7.31 -2.20
N GLN A 42 1.52 7.49 -3.41
CA GLN A 42 1.06 6.82 -4.61
C GLN A 42 1.20 5.30 -4.52
N PHE A 43 2.36 4.80 -4.07
CA PHE A 43 2.62 3.37 -3.90
C PHE A 43 1.65 2.71 -2.92
N SER A 44 1.36 3.37 -1.80
CA SER A 44 0.40 2.91 -0.79
C SER A 44 -1.01 2.85 -1.37
N PHE A 45 -1.38 3.81 -2.23
CA PHE A 45 -2.68 3.82 -2.89
C PHE A 45 -2.79 2.71 -3.94
N THR A 46 -1.76 2.52 -4.77
CA THR A 46 -1.72 1.47 -5.81
C THR A 46 -1.81 0.07 -5.20
N THR A 47 -0.99 -0.23 -4.20
CA THR A 47 -0.98 -1.55 -3.53
C THR A 47 -2.33 -1.87 -2.89
N THR A 48 -2.95 -0.87 -2.29
CA THR A 48 -4.27 -0.93 -1.67
C THR A 48 -5.37 -1.24 -2.70
N ILE A 49 -5.36 -0.60 -3.87
CA ILE A 49 -6.27 -0.93 -4.99
C ILE A 49 -6.02 -2.36 -5.48
N LEU A 50 -4.74 -2.75 -5.65
CA LEU A 50 -4.36 -4.06 -6.13
C LEU A 50 -4.88 -5.18 -5.22
N PHE A 51 -4.74 -4.99 -3.90
CA PHE A 51 -5.29 -5.91 -2.90
C PHE A 51 -6.81 -6.01 -2.97
N GLN A 52 -7.49 -4.89 -3.23
CA GLN A 52 -8.94 -4.86 -3.39
C GLN A 52 -9.39 -5.67 -4.61
N ILE A 53 -8.69 -5.52 -5.73
CA ILE A 53 -8.94 -6.29 -6.96
C ILE A 53 -8.73 -7.78 -6.70
N LEU A 54 -7.59 -8.16 -6.11
CA LEU A 54 -7.28 -9.55 -5.78
C LEU A 54 -8.32 -10.18 -4.84
N HIS A 55 -8.76 -9.43 -3.84
CA HIS A 55 -9.80 -9.89 -2.92
C HIS A 55 -11.14 -10.10 -3.64
N ARG A 56 -11.54 -9.18 -4.53
CA ARG A 56 -12.76 -9.33 -5.33
C ARG A 56 -12.66 -10.52 -6.28
N LEU A 57 -11.53 -10.72 -6.94
CA LEU A 57 -11.29 -11.88 -7.80
C LEU A 57 -11.43 -13.20 -7.03
N LYS A 58 -10.81 -13.31 -5.85
CA LYS A 58 -10.96 -14.49 -4.98
C LYS A 58 -12.41 -14.76 -4.55
N GLN A 59 -13.21 -13.71 -4.35
CA GLN A 59 -14.63 -13.87 -4.03
C GLN A 59 -15.46 -14.38 -5.22
N VAL A 60 -15.11 -13.96 -6.44
CA VAL A 60 -15.73 -14.45 -7.66
C VAL A 60 -15.37 -15.92 -7.89
N GLU A 61 -14.09 -16.27 -7.81
CA GLU A 61 -13.64 -17.68 -7.91
C GLU A 61 -14.35 -18.58 -6.89
N LYS A 62 -14.42 -18.17 -5.61
CA LYS A 62 -15.13 -18.96 -4.58
C LYS A 62 -16.63 -19.14 -4.86
N LYS A 63 -17.27 -18.19 -5.54
CA LYS A 63 -18.69 -18.29 -5.90
C LYS A 63 -18.93 -19.25 -7.07
N ASP A 64 -18.00 -19.35 -8.00
CA ASP A 64 -18.09 -20.32 -9.11
C ASP A 64 -17.83 -21.75 -8.61
N TYR A 65 -16.86 -21.96 -7.71
CA TYR A 65 -16.59 -23.27 -7.11
C TYR A 65 -17.70 -23.84 -6.19
N HIS A 66 -18.69 -23.04 -5.79
CA HIS A 66 -19.82 -23.49 -4.96
C HIS A 66 -21.09 -23.80 -5.77
N LYS A 67 -21.03 -23.66 -7.10
CA LYS A 67 -22.13 -23.96 -8.03
C LYS A 67 -21.94 -25.26 -8.81
N GLU A 68 -20.78 -25.91 -8.70
CA GLU A 68 -20.54 -27.30 -9.10
C GLU A 68 -20.72 -28.24 -7.90
#